data_AF-A0A9D5PH10-F1
#
_entry.id   AF-A0A9D5PH10-F1
#
_cell.length_a   1.000
_cell.length_b   1.000
_cell.length_c   1.000
_cell.angle_alpha   90.00
_cell.angle_beta   90.00
_cell.angle_gamma   90.00
#
_symmetry.space_group_name_H-M   'P 1'
#
loop_
_entity.id
_entity.type
_entity.pdbx_description
1 polymer ?
#
loop_
_entity_poly.entity_id
_entity_poly.type
_entity_poly.pdbx_seq_one_letter_code
_entity_poly.pdbx_strand_id
1 'polypeptide(L)'
;MSLKIDLLEKFRRALFRSNGLADGARDASEADYLVKMNIPPLLGRRDAACEFLRDMLKHELKEQPLDSRLNNYRNMLEILEYAIIDTESVKMTLASAETAGREGRLLTFLQIMRDLLSSACAMAEASVAFSGEDPDLGYFLGKTKGLARYAASGRDSEMRSLNLALDLSVAAAGKFEVYCDYNRKSFSSANSERYKAAFEFYSKRFRSVNSDLQENI
;
A
#
# COMPACT_ATOMS: atom_id res chain seq x y z
N MET A 1 -36.94 -4.70 9.26
CA MET A 1 -35.66 -4.64 8.53
C MET A 1 -35.10 -3.21 8.58
N SER A 2 -34.66 -2.74 9.75
CA SER A 2 -34.24 -1.33 9.97
C SER A 2 -33.19 -1.14 11.08
N LEU A 3 -32.98 -2.14 11.96
CA LEU A 3 -32.01 -2.03 13.07
C LEU A 3 -30.52 -1.93 12.66
N LYS A 4 -30.12 -2.47 11.50
CA LYS A 4 -28.69 -2.48 11.09
C LYS A 4 -28.20 -1.12 10.59
N ILE A 5 -29.08 -0.32 9.99
CA ILE A 5 -28.76 1.05 9.51
C ILE A 5 -28.62 2.00 10.71
N ASP A 6 -29.48 1.83 11.72
CA ASP A 6 -29.48 2.64 12.93
C ASP A 6 -28.22 2.40 13.79
N LEU A 7 -27.67 1.17 13.83
CA LEU A 7 -26.43 0.89 14.56
C LEU A 7 -25.20 1.53 13.89
N LEU A 8 -25.13 1.49 12.56
CA LEU A 8 -24.05 2.11 11.77
C LEU A 8 -24.13 3.63 11.82
N GLU A 9 -25.33 4.22 11.78
CA GLU A 9 -25.52 5.65 12.00
C GLU A 9 -25.16 6.06 13.43
N LYS A 10 -25.52 5.26 14.45
CA LYS A 10 -25.13 5.51 15.84
C LYS A 10 -23.63 5.41 16.04
N PHE A 11 -22.97 4.44 15.41
CA PHE A 11 -21.52 4.28 15.46
C PHE A 11 -20.81 5.44 14.75
N ARG A 12 -21.31 5.86 13.59
CA ARG A 12 -20.81 7.02 12.84
C ARG A 12 -21.02 8.32 13.62
N ARG A 13 -22.18 8.53 14.22
CA ARG A 13 -22.44 9.68 15.11
C ARG A 13 -21.58 9.66 16.37
N ALA A 14 -21.23 8.50 16.91
CA ALA A 14 -20.32 8.39 18.04
C ALA A 14 -18.86 8.70 17.65
N LEU A 15 -18.42 8.30 16.46
CA LEU A 15 -17.06 8.53 15.96
C LEU A 15 -16.81 9.99 15.51
N PHE A 16 -17.82 10.64 14.92
CA PHE A 16 -17.69 11.99 14.34
C PHE A 16 -18.25 13.12 15.21
N ARG A 17 -18.64 12.84 16.47
CA ARG A 17 -19.09 13.85 17.45
C ARG A 17 -17.97 14.73 18.02
N SER A 18 -16.77 14.73 17.42
CA SER A 18 -15.66 15.59 17.84
C SER A 18 -15.67 17.00 17.24
N ASN A 19 -16.65 17.35 16.39
CA ASN A 19 -16.72 18.69 15.77
C ASN A 19 -17.57 19.72 16.52
N GLY A 20 -17.93 19.49 17.79
CA GLY A 20 -18.59 20.55 18.56
C GLY A 20 -19.27 20.04 19.83
N LEU A 21 -18.66 20.38 20.97
CA LEU A 21 -19.21 20.52 22.33
C LEU A 21 -20.72 20.24 22.49
N ALA A 22 -21.06 19.14 23.17
CA ALA A 22 -22.14 19.09 24.20
C ALA A 22 -22.24 17.69 24.84
N ASP A 23 -22.24 17.71 26.18
CA ASP A 23 -22.67 16.71 27.16
C ASP A 23 -22.09 15.28 27.10
N GLY A 24 -21.18 15.03 28.06
CA GLY A 24 -20.67 13.71 28.40
C GLY A 24 -19.42 13.31 27.62
N ALA A 25 -18.58 14.27 27.24
CA ALA A 25 -17.29 14.01 26.63
C ALA A 25 -16.48 13.08 27.55
N ARG A 26 -16.41 11.80 27.18
CA ARG A 26 -15.31 10.94 27.63
C ARG A 26 -14.04 11.70 27.30
N ASP A 27 -13.15 11.74 28.28
CA ASP A 27 -11.90 12.48 28.21
C ASP A 27 -11.23 12.14 26.87
N ALA A 28 -10.69 13.12 26.15
CA ALA A 28 -10.14 12.88 24.81
C ALA A 28 -9.11 11.71 24.81
N SER A 29 -8.48 11.49 25.97
CA SER A 29 -7.61 10.37 26.32
C SER A 29 -8.27 8.96 26.29
N GLU A 30 -9.57 8.84 26.56
CA GLU A 30 -10.32 7.57 26.54
C GLU A 30 -10.83 7.22 25.14
N ALA A 31 -11.26 8.20 24.34
CA ALA A 31 -11.53 8.00 22.92
C ALA A 31 -10.25 7.58 22.18
N ASP A 32 -9.13 8.20 22.56
CA ASP A 32 -7.78 7.90 22.06
C ASP A 32 -7.32 6.48 22.44
N TYR A 33 -7.74 5.92 23.57
CA TYR A 33 -7.40 4.54 23.95
C TYR A 33 -7.99 3.49 23.00
N LEU A 34 -9.27 3.61 22.61
CA LEU A 34 -9.90 2.67 21.67
C LEU A 34 -9.29 2.75 20.27
N VAL A 35 -8.85 3.93 19.83
CA VAL A 35 -8.15 4.10 18.55
C VAL A 35 -6.74 3.53 18.65
N LYS A 36 -6.01 3.78 19.75
CA LYS A 36 -4.69 3.19 20.03
C LYS A 36 -4.71 1.67 20.12
N MET A 37 -5.80 1.08 20.58
CA MET A 37 -6.00 -0.36 20.57
C MET A 37 -5.95 -0.95 19.16
N ASN A 38 -6.15 -0.19 18.10
CA ASN A 38 -6.04 -0.68 16.72
C ASN A 38 -4.64 -0.52 16.12
N ILE A 39 -3.72 0.18 16.80
CA ILE A 39 -2.34 0.37 16.31
C ILE A 39 -1.62 -0.98 16.06
N PRO A 40 -1.61 -1.95 17.00
CA PRO A 40 -0.85 -3.18 16.78
C PRO A 40 -1.34 -4.00 15.57
N PRO A 41 -2.65 -4.21 15.36
CA PRO A 41 -3.15 -4.83 14.13
C PRO A 41 -2.82 -4.06 12.84
N LEU A 42 -2.91 -2.72 12.84
CA LEU A 42 -2.57 -1.89 11.68
C LEU A 42 -1.08 -2.02 11.32
N LEU A 43 -0.20 -1.97 12.33
CA LEU A 43 1.22 -2.20 12.16
C LEU A 43 1.50 -3.62 11.64
N GLY A 44 0.79 -4.63 12.14
CA GLY A 44 0.90 -6.01 11.67
C GLY A 44 0.53 -6.16 10.18
N ARG A 45 -0.58 -5.53 9.76
CA ARG A 45 -1.01 -5.53 8.35
C ARG A 45 -0.01 -4.81 7.44
N ARG A 46 0.41 -3.60 7.82
CA ARG A 46 1.40 -2.81 7.08
C ARG A 46 2.73 -3.55 6.95
N ASP A 47 3.25 -4.11 8.04
CA ASP A 47 4.55 -4.80 8.01
C ASP A 47 4.48 -6.06 7.14
N ALA A 48 3.35 -6.79 7.15
CA ALA A 48 3.10 -7.91 6.24
C ALA A 48 3.04 -7.46 4.77
N ALA A 49 2.41 -6.31 4.50
CA ALA A 49 2.38 -5.72 3.16
C ALA A 49 3.78 -5.36 2.67
N CYS A 50 4.59 -4.70 3.51
CA CYS A 50 5.96 -4.34 3.19
C CYS A 50 6.86 -5.57 2.97
N GLU A 51 6.73 -6.62 3.78
CA GLU A 51 7.48 -7.87 3.58
C GLU A 51 7.10 -8.52 2.25
N PHE A 52 5.80 -8.58 1.95
CA PHE A 52 5.32 -9.12 0.68
C PHE A 52 5.79 -8.30 -0.53
N LEU A 53 5.73 -6.96 -0.45
CA LEU A 53 6.23 -6.08 -1.50
C LEU A 53 7.73 -6.28 -1.74
N ARG A 54 8.53 -6.46 -0.68
CA ARG A 54 9.95 -6.79 -0.80
C ARG A 54 10.16 -8.14 -1.48
N ASP A 55 9.33 -9.13 -1.18
CA ASP A 55 9.39 -10.46 -1.82
C ASP A 55 9.03 -10.40 -3.31
N MET A 56 8.17 -9.46 -3.72
CA MET A 56 7.80 -9.23 -5.13
C MET A 56 8.83 -8.39 -5.90
N LEU A 57 9.44 -7.41 -5.24
CA LEU A 57 10.42 -6.49 -5.83
C LEU A 57 11.80 -7.14 -5.92
N LYS A 58 11.90 -8.15 -6.79
CA LYS A 58 13.14 -8.84 -7.11
C LYS A 58 13.55 -8.63 -8.57
N HIS A 59 14.80 -8.92 -8.88
CA HIS A 59 15.37 -8.68 -10.21
C HIS A 59 14.66 -9.49 -11.31
N GLU A 60 14.10 -10.64 -10.98
CA GLU A 60 13.35 -11.52 -11.89
C GLU A 60 12.09 -10.86 -12.45
N LEU A 61 11.54 -9.83 -11.79
CA LEU A 61 10.39 -9.08 -12.28
C LEU A 61 10.65 -8.45 -13.67
N LYS A 62 11.90 -8.10 -13.98
CA LYS A 62 12.30 -7.53 -15.28
C LYS A 62 12.23 -8.53 -16.43
N GLU A 63 12.38 -9.80 -16.13
CA GLU A 63 12.47 -10.89 -17.10
C GLU A 63 11.11 -11.46 -17.47
N GLN A 64 10.08 -11.14 -16.69
CA GLN A 64 8.73 -11.62 -16.89
C GLN A 64 8.08 -11.04 -18.17
N PRO A 65 7.13 -11.76 -18.79
CA PRO A 65 6.28 -11.22 -19.84
C PRO A 65 5.49 -9.99 -19.39
N LEU A 66 5.11 -9.14 -20.35
CA LEU A 66 4.45 -7.86 -20.07
C LEU A 66 3.16 -8.00 -19.26
N ASP A 67 2.28 -8.94 -19.62
CA ASP A 67 1.02 -9.17 -18.89
C ASP A 67 1.27 -9.57 -17.43
N SER A 68 2.28 -10.41 -17.20
CA SER A 68 2.69 -10.81 -15.86
C SER A 68 3.26 -9.64 -15.06
N ARG A 69 4.09 -8.79 -15.68
CA ARG A 69 4.60 -7.57 -15.05
C ARG A 69 3.48 -6.59 -14.69
N LEU A 70 2.55 -6.34 -15.62
CA LEU A 70 1.39 -5.47 -15.40
C LEU A 70 0.52 -5.97 -14.24
N ASN A 71 0.26 -7.28 -14.19
CA ASN A 71 -0.47 -7.88 -13.08
C ASN A 71 0.27 -7.68 -11.75
N ASN A 72 1.59 -7.91 -11.74
CA ASN A 72 2.41 -7.69 -10.56
C ASN A 72 2.45 -6.21 -10.13
N TYR A 73 2.54 -5.25 -11.06
CA TYR A 73 2.46 -3.83 -10.73
C TYR A 73 1.13 -3.48 -10.05
N ARG A 74 0.00 -3.94 -10.60
CA ARG A 74 -1.33 -3.68 -10.04
C ARG A 74 -1.49 -4.28 -8.64
N ASN A 75 -1.02 -5.51 -8.44
CA ASN A 75 -1.03 -6.17 -7.14
C ASN A 75 -0.18 -5.42 -6.10
N MET A 76 1.03 -5.02 -6.49
CA MET A 76 1.90 -4.24 -5.61
C MET A 76 1.29 -2.88 -5.27
N LEU A 77 0.66 -2.20 -6.24
CA LEU A 77 -0.01 -0.92 -6.01
C LEU A 77 -1.18 -1.05 -5.03
N GLU A 78 -2.02 -2.10 -5.16
CA GLU A 78 -3.12 -2.34 -4.21
C GLU A 78 -2.59 -2.56 -2.78
N ILE A 79 -1.58 -3.41 -2.63
CA ILE A 79 -0.99 -3.73 -1.32
C ILE A 79 -0.31 -2.52 -0.69
N LEU A 80 0.35 -1.72 -1.51
CA LEU A 80 1.02 -0.51 -1.07
C LEU A 80 0.01 0.55 -0.62
N GLU A 81 -1.17 0.63 -1.24
CA GLU A 81 -2.24 1.53 -0.80
C GLU A 81 -2.76 1.15 0.59
N TYR A 82 -2.93 -0.13 0.89
CA TYR A 82 -3.26 -0.56 2.26
C TYR A 82 -2.18 -0.15 3.27
N ALA A 83 -0.90 -0.32 2.92
CA ALA A 83 0.21 0.07 3.78
C ALA A 83 0.28 1.59 4.02
N ILE A 84 -0.04 2.39 3.00
CA ILE A 84 -0.12 3.86 3.09
C ILE A 84 -1.26 4.26 4.03
N ILE A 85 -2.47 3.74 3.81
CA ILE A 85 -3.66 4.04 4.65
C ILE A 85 -3.42 3.66 6.11
N ASP A 86 -2.79 2.51 6.36
CA ASP A 86 -2.42 2.08 7.70
C ASP A 86 -1.42 3.02 8.35
N THR A 87 -0.40 3.43 7.61
CA THR A 87 0.64 4.34 8.10
C THR A 87 0.07 5.72 8.40
N GLU A 88 -0.84 6.23 7.57
CA GLU A 88 -1.57 7.47 7.83
C GLU A 88 -2.41 7.36 9.11
N SER A 89 -3.16 6.27 9.25
CA SER A 89 -4.01 6.03 10.43
C SER A 89 -3.18 5.94 11.71
N VAL A 90 -2.05 5.22 11.69
CA VAL A 90 -1.12 5.13 12.81
C VAL A 90 -0.53 6.49 13.12
N LYS A 91 -0.04 7.22 12.12
CA LYS A 91 0.54 8.57 12.28
C LYS A 91 -0.45 9.54 12.93
N MET A 92 -1.73 9.51 12.54
CA MET A 92 -2.78 10.36 13.11
C MET A 92 -3.14 10.00 14.56
N THR A 93 -2.96 8.73 14.95
CA THR A 93 -3.30 8.23 16.29
C THR A 93 -2.18 8.43 17.32
N LEU A 94 -0.93 8.59 16.87
CA LEU A 94 0.21 8.69 17.77
C LEU A 94 0.33 10.09 18.40
N ALA A 95 0.39 10.12 19.73
CA ALA A 95 0.40 11.35 20.51
C ALA A 95 1.76 12.09 20.57
N SER A 96 2.89 11.44 20.23
CA SER A 96 4.22 12.07 20.31
C SER A 96 4.74 12.53 18.96
N ALA A 97 5.22 13.78 18.90
CA ALA A 97 5.77 14.38 17.69
C ALA A 97 6.94 13.58 17.09
N GLU A 98 7.74 12.93 17.94
CA GLU A 98 8.85 12.07 17.51
C GLU A 98 8.37 10.81 16.77
N THR A 99 7.36 10.12 17.31
CA THR A 99 6.83 8.90 16.68
C THR A 99 6.06 9.26 15.40
N ALA A 100 5.28 10.34 15.42
CA ALA A 100 4.61 10.85 14.23
C ALA A 100 5.61 11.28 13.13
N GLY A 101 6.75 11.87 13.49
CA GLY A 101 7.81 12.22 12.56
C GLY A 101 8.45 11.00 11.90
N ARG A 102 8.64 9.92 12.66
CA ARG A 102 9.14 8.64 12.15
C ARG A 102 8.14 7.95 11.21
N GLU A 103 6.86 7.85 11.60
CA GLU A 103 5.81 7.35 10.70
C GLU A 103 5.68 8.21 9.44
N GLY A 104 5.87 9.52 9.56
CA GLY A 104 5.91 10.43 8.42
C GLY A 104 7.00 10.08 7.40
N ARG A 105 8.20 9.71 7.85
CA ARG A 105 9.30 9.29 6.95
C ARG A 105 8.99 7.96 6.26
N LEU A 106 8.39 7.01 6.98
CA LEU A 106 7.95 5.74 6.39
C LEU A 106 6.85 5.98 5.35
N LEU A 107 5.88 6.83 5.66
CA LEU A 107 4.81 7.22 4.74
C LEU A 107 5.38 7.82 3.46
N THR A 108 6.35 8.74 3.56
CA THR A 108 7.02 9.30 2.39
C THR A 108 7.71 8.22 1.55
N PHE A 109 8.39 7.27 2.20
CA PHE A 109 9.00 6.13 1.49
C PHE A 109 7.95 5.30 0.73
N LEU A 110 6.84 4.93 1.38
CA LEU A 110 5.77 4.15 0.76
C LEU A 110 5.12 4.90 -0.42
N GLN A 111 4.91 6.21 -0.27
CA GLN A 111 4.37 7.07 -1.34
C GLN A 111 5.34 7.14 -2.54
N ILE A 112 6.64 7.30 -2.31
CA ILE A 112 7.64 7.29 -3.40
C ILE A 112 7.63 5.93 -4.13
N MET A 113 7.58 4.82 -3.38
CA MET A 113 7.48 3.49 -3.97
C MET A 113 6.23 3.34 -4.84
N ARG A 114 5.09 3.90 -4.40
CA ARG A 114 3.83 3.86 -5.15
C ARG A 114 3.94 4.65 -6.43
N ASP A 115 4.49 5.84 -6.36
CA ASP A 115 4.62 6.73 -7.52
C ASP A 115 5.57 6.13 -8.57
N LEU A 116 6.66 5.48 -8.14
CA LEU A 116 7.58 4.75 -9.03
C LEU A 116 6.91 3.55 -9.70
N LEU A 117 6.17 2.73 -8.95
CA LEU A 117 5.46 1.58 -9.50
C LEU A 117 4.28 1.98 -10.38
N SER A 118 3.57 3.04 -10.02
CA SER A 118 2.49 3.60 -10.83
C SER A 118 3.02 4.17 -12.14
N SER A 119 4.19 4.83 -12.11
CA SER A 119 4.90 5.27 -13.30
C SER A 119 5.29 4.08 -14.18
N ALA A 120 5.89 3.03 -13.60
CA ALA A 120 6.23 1.81 -14.33
C ALA A 120 5.00 1.18 -15.01
N CYS A 121 3.91 1.02 -14.27
CA CYS A 121 2.65 0.48 -14.77
C CYS A 121 2.08 1.30 -15.94
N ALA A 122 1.98 2.62 -15.77
CA ALA A 122 1.45 3.51 -16.79
C ALA A 122 2.31 3.52 -18.06
N MET A 123 3.65 3.47 -17.91
CA MET A 123 4.56 3.40 -19.06
C MET A 123 4.48 2.06 -19.79
N ALA A 124 4.29 0.97 -19.06
CA ALA A 124 4.07 -0.37 -19.63
C ALA A 124 2.75 -0.42 -20.43
N GLU A 125 1.66 0.08 -19.85
CA GLU A 125 0.35 0.17 -20.52
C GLU A 125 0.41 1.08 -21.76
N ALA A 126 1.04 2.25 -21.64
CA ALA A 126 1.22 3.16 -22.77
C ALA A 126 2.05 2.51 -23.90
N SER A 127 3.04 1.67 -23.57
CA SER A 127 3.86 0.99 -24.58
C SER A 127 3.04 0.01 -25.43
N VAL A 128 2.10 -0.71 -24.81
CA VAL A 128 1.11 -1.57 -25.52
C VAL A 128 0.22 -0.71 -26.40
N ALA A 129 -0.28 0.38 -25.85
CA ALA A 129 -1.19 1.23 -26.60
C ALA A 129 -0.50 1.87 -27.82
N PHE A 130 0.80 2.22 -27.70
CA PHE A 130 1.60 2.72 -28.81
C PHE A 130 2.03 1.67 -29.82
N SER A 131 2.12 0.38 -29.46
CA SER A 131 2.40 -0.69 -30.43
C SER A 131 1.24 -0.96 -31.39
N GLY A 132 0.07 -0.36 -31.14
CA GLY A 132 -1.14 -0.51 -31.95
C GLY A 132 -2.01 -1.69 -31.53
N GLU A 133 -1.75 -2.25 -30.35
CA GLU A 133 -2.54 -3.32 -29.74
C GLU A 133 -3.78 -2.78 -28.99
N ASP A 134 -3.85 -1.47 -28.73
CA ASP A 134 -5.01 -0.82 -28.09
C ASP A 134 -5.97 -0.18 -29.12
N PRO A 135 -7.21 -0.71 -29.26
CA PRO A 135 -8.19 -0.19 -30.19
C PRO A 135 -8.77 1.18 -29.79
N ASP A 136 -8.81 1.51 -28.50
CA ASP A 136 -9.41 2.74 -27.97
C ASP A 136 -8.48 3.93 -28.15
N LEU A 137 -7.17 3.73 -27.89
CA LEU A 137 -6.17 4.77 -28.13
C LEU A 137 -6.02 5.06 -29.63
N GLY A 138 -6.06 4.01 -30.46
CA GLY A 138 -6.06 4.13 -31.92
C GLY A 138 -7.29 4.85 -32.48
N TYR A 139 -8.45 4.71 -31.81
CA TYR A 139 -9.66 5.46 -32.12
C TYR A 139 -9.50 6.95 -31.77
N PHE A 140 -8.97 7.28 -30.59
CA PHE A 140 -8.83 8.67 -30.13
C PHE A 140 -7.74 9.46 -30.86
N LEU A 141 -6.55 8.88 -31.06
CA LEU A 141 -5.41 9.54 -31.71
C LEU A 141 -5.48 9.50 -33.25
N GLY A 142 -6.45 8.78 -33.80
CA GLY A 142 -6.50 8.40 -35.21
C GLY A 142 -5.40 7.40 -35.57
N LYS A 143 -5.56 6.69 -36.70
CA LYS A 143 -4.56 5.73 -37.21
C LYS A 143 -3.26 6.44 -37.64
N THR A 144 -2.49 6.93 -36.70
CA THR A 144 -1.21 7.59 -36.94
C THR A 144 -0.10 6.54 -36.91
N LYS A 145 0.46 6.24 -38.09
CA LYS A 145 1.59 5.32 -38.29
C LYS A 145 2.87 5.67 -37.50
N GLY A 146 2.88 6.81 -36.82
CA GLY A 146 4.04 7.33 -36.09
C GLY A 146 4.11 6.96 -34.60
N LEU A 147 3.09 6.31 -34.02
CA LEU A 147 3.06 6.06 -32.58
C LEU A 147 3.94 4.89 -32.14
N ALA A 148 4.13 3.88 -33.00
CA ALA A 148 4.97 2.72 -32.71
C ALA A 148 6.42 3.07 -32.31
N ARG A 149 6.92 4.23 -32.76
CA ARG A 149 8.26 4.73 -32.36
C ARG A 149 8.36 5.06 -30.87
N TYR A 150 7.24 5.34 -30.21
CA TYR A 150 7.18 5.66 -28.78
C TYR A 150 7.06 4.42 -27.89
N ALA A 151 6.73 3.24 -28.44
CA ALA A 151 6.66 2.00 -27.68
C ALA A 151 8.02 1.62 -27.06
N ALA A 152 9.11 1.81 -27.80
CA ALA A 152 10.46 1.60 -27.28
C ALA A 152 10.80 2.58 -26.13
N SER A 153 10.42 3.85 -26.27
CA SER A 153 10.62 4.87 -25.24
C SER A 153 9.79 4.60 -23.98
N GLY A 154 8.57 4.08 -24.13
CA GLY A 154 7.72 3.68 -23.01
C GLY A 154 8.35 2.52 -22.22
N ARG A 155 8.87 1.49 -22.92
CA ARG A 155 9.58 0.38 -22.27
C ARG A 155 10.83 0.83 -21.52
N ASP A 156 11.62 1.74 -22.09
CA ASP A 156 12.79 2.28 -21.42
C ASP A 156 12.42 3.05 -20.14
N SER A 157 11.35 3.85 -20.20
CA SER A 157 10.82 4.58 -19.03
C SER A 157 10.22 3.67 -17.96
N GLU A 158 9.51 2.61 -18.37
CA GLU A 158 9.04 1.53 -17.48
C GLU A 158 10.23 0.97 -16.70
N MET A 159 11.26 0.50 -17.41
CA MET A 159 12.43 -0.14 -16.80
C MET A 159 13.21 0.79 -15.88
N ARG A 160 13.34 2.09 -16.22
CA ARG A 160 13.97 3.09 -15.34
C ARG A 160 13.20 3.27 -14.05
N SER A 161 11.87 3.39 -14.12
CA SER A 161 11.01 3.53 -12.94
C SER A 161 11.08 2.29 -12.05
N LEU A 162 11.04 1.09 -12.66
CA LEU A 162 11.18 -0.18 -11.95
C LEU A 162 12.57 -0.32 -11.31
N ASN A 163 13.65 0.04 -12.00
CA ASN A 163 15.01 -0.01 -11.44
C ASN A 163 15.13 0.86 -10.19
N LEU A 164 14.61 2.08 -10.22
CA LEU A 164 14.61 2.97 -9.07
C LEU A 164 13.82 2.37 -7.90
N ALA A 165 12.67 1.74 -8.16
CA ALA A 165 11.90 1.06 -7.12
C ALA A 165 12.66 -0.12 -6.49
N LEU A 166 13.34 -0.92 -7.31
CA LEU A 166 14.17 -2.04 -6.84
C LEU A 166 15.35 -1.54 -6.00
N ASP A 167 16.10 -0.56 -6.49
CA ASP A 167 17.26 0.01 -5.79
C ASP A 167 16.84 0.64 -4.45
N LEU A 168 15.71 1.35 -4.43
CA LEU A 168 15.14 1.95 -3.22
C LEU A 168 14.69 0.89 -2.22
N SER A 169 14.05 -0.19 -2.68
CA SER A 169 13.65 -1.34 -1.84
C SER A 169 14.87 -2.00 -1.18
N VAL A 170 15.93 -2.26 -1.97
CA VAL A 170 17.18 -2.85 -1.46
C VAL A 170 17.86 -1.93 -0.45
N ALA A 171 17.97 -0.63 -0.75
CA ALA A 171 18.59 0.35 0.14
C ALA A 171 17.83 0.51 1.47
N ALA A 172 16.50 0.36 1.45
CA ALA A 172 15.64 0.51 2.63
C ALA A 172 15.55 -0.75 3.51
N ALA A 173 15.86 -1.93 2.98
CA ALA A 173 15.61 -3.23 3.64
C ALA A 173 16.12 -3.29 5.08
N GLY A 174 17.41 -3.00 5.31
CA GLY A 174 17.99 -3.07 6.65
C GLY A 174 17.42 -2.02 7.62
N LYS A 175 17.06 -0.83 7.12
CA LYS A 175 16.43 0.21 7.96
C LYS A 175 14.98 -0.15 8.32
N PHE A 176 14.26 -0.76 7.38
CA PHE A 176 12.91 -1.23 7.60
C PHE A 176 12.83 -2.36 8.63
N GLU A 177 13.76 -3.31 8.58
CA GLU A 177 13.85 -4.39 9.57
C GLU A 177 14.09 -3.85 10.99
N VAL A 178 15.06 -2.96 11.15
CA VAL A 178 15.34 -2.31 12.44
C VAL A 178 14.12 -1.54 12.97
N TYR A 179 13.39 -0.88 12.06
CA TYR A 179 12.18 -0.14 12.40
C TYR A 179 11.04 -1.08 12.87
N CYS A 180 10.81 -2.19 12.17
CA CYS A 180 9.82 -3.19 12.57
C CYS A 180 10.17 -3.83 13.93
N ASP A 181 11.44 -4.18 14.13
CA ASP A 181 11.92 -4.76 15.38
C ASP A 181 11.75 -3.81 16.57
N TYR A 182 12.02 -2.51 16.38
CA TYR A 182 11.77 -1.50 17.39
C TYR A 182 10.29 -1.49 17.80
N ASN A 183 9.37 -1.47 16.83
CA ASN A 183 7.94 -1.44 17.10
C ASN A 183 7.47 -2.72 17.81
N ARG A 184 7.93 -3.89 17.39
CA ARG A 184 7.58 -5.17 18.03
C ARG A 184 7.99 -5.21 19.51
N LYS A 185 9.17 -4.65 19.84
CA LYS A 185 9.70 -4.60 21.21
C LYS A 185 9.00 -3.60 22.11
N SER A 186 8.29 -2.61 21.56
CA SER A 186 7.61 -1.58 22.36
C SER A 186 6.21 -1.99 22.83
N PHE A 187 5.67 -3.10 22.31
CA PHE A 187 4.35 -3.58 22.71
C PHE A 187 4.36 -4.31 24.06
N SER A 188 3.25 -4.17 24.78
CA SER A 188 2.88 -5.12 25.83
C SER A 188 2.61 -6.51 25.25
N SER A 189 2.65 -7.56 26.07
CA SER A 189 2.40 -8.95 25.64
C SER A 189 1.09 -9.10 24.86
N ALA A 190 -0.03 -8.55 25.37
CA ALA A 190 -1.32 -8.62 24.68
C ALA A 190 -1.33 -7.89 23.32
N ASN A 191 -0.65 -6.76 23.20
CA ASN A 191 -0.55 -6.04 21.92
C ASN A 191 0.39 -6.74 20.94
N SER A 192 1.44 -7.42 21.44
CA SER A 192 2.34 -8.23 20.64
C SER A 192 1.61 -9.41 19.99
N GLU A 193 0.74 -10.09 20.74
CA GLU A 193 -0.11 -11.17 20.19
C GLU A 193 -1.04 -10.68 19.09
N ARG A 194 -1.68 -9.52 19.29
CA ARG A 194 -2.58 -8.92 18.29
C ARG A 194 -1.85 -8.47 17.03
N TYR A 195 -0.65 -7.90 17.18
CA TYR A 195 0.24 -7.61 16.06
C TYR A 195 0.57 -8.89 15.29
N LYS A 196 1.04 -9.93 15.98
CA LYS A 196 1.46 -11.20 15.38
C LYS A 196 0.31 -11.88 14.64
N ALA A 197 -0.88 -11.93 15.25
CA ALA A 197 -2.07 -12.50 14.63
C ALA A 197 -2.45 -11.76 13.33
N ALA A 198 -2.43 -10.42 13.34
CA ALA A 198 -2.69 -9.63 12.15
C ALA A 198 -1.62 -9.85 11.08
N PHE A 199 -0.35 -9.80 11.45
CA PHE A 199 0.78 -10.05 10.55
C PHE A 199 0.66 -11.41 9.87
N GLU A 200 0.46 -12.50 10.62
CA GLU A 200 0.33 -13.84 10.06
C GLU A 200 -0.89 -13.99 9.14
N PHE A 201 -2.02 -13.40 9.52
CA PHE A 201 -3.23 -13.40 8.70
C PHE A 201 -3.01 -12.71 7.36
N TYR A 202 -2.45 -11.49 7.39
CA TYR A 202 -2.23 -10.70 6.18
C TYR A 202 -1.09 -11.22 5.31
N SER A 203 -0.01 -11.75 5.90
CA SER A 203 1.06 -12.41 5.13
C SER A 203 0.53 -13.60 4.33
N LYS A 204 -0.39 -14.39 4.90
CA LYS A 204 -1.07 -15.47 4.17
C LYS A 204 -1.99 -14.91 3.08
N ARG A 205 -2.79 -13.89 3.41
CA ARG A 205 -3.75 -13.29 2.49
C ARG A 205 -3.08 -12.69 1.26
N PHE A 206 -2.01 -11.92 1.42
CA PHE A 206 -1.31 -11.29 0.30
C PHE A 206 -0.65 -12.33 -0.61
N ARG A 207 -0.09 -13.40 -0.04
CA ARG A 207 0.46 -14.52 -0.81
C ARG A 207 -0.63 -15.30 -1.57
N SER A 208 -1.82 -15.46 -0.99
CA SER A 208 -2.93 -16.17 -1.66
C SER A 208 -3.52 -15.38 -2.83
N VAL A 209 -3.66 -14.05 -2.68
CA VAL A 209 -4.10 -13.18 -3.79
C VAL A 209 -3.16 -13.33 -5.00
N ASN A 210 -1.86 -13.47 -4.74
CA ASN A 210 -0.88 -13.66 -5.80
C ASN A 210 -0.94 -15.04 -6.47
N SER A 211 -1.23 -16.11 -5.72
CA SER A 211 -1.35 -17.47 -6.30
C SER A 211 -2.60 -17.62 -7.15
N ASP A 212 -3.74 -17.09 -6.70
CA ASP A 212 -5.02 -17.21 -7.42
C ASP A 212 -4.99 -16.47 -8.76
N LEU A 213 -4.12 -15.45 -8.91
CA LEU A 213 -3.91 -14.72 -10.16
C LEU A 213 -2.87 -15.39 -11.07
N GLN A 214 -1.97 -16.23 -10.55
CA GLN A 214 -1.01 -17.00 -11.34
C GLN A 214 -1.62 -18.28 -11.94
N GLU A 215 -2.65 -18.86 -11.31
CA GLU A 215 -3.35 -20.05 -11.81
C GLU A 215 -4.43 -19.75 -12.88
N ASN A 216 -4.77 -18.48 -13.07
CA ASN A 216 -5.79 -18.01 -14.03
C ASN A 216 -5.19 -17.40 -15.32
N ILE A 217 -3.90 -17.62 -15.60
CA ILE A 217 -3.17 -17.26 -16.84
C ILE A 217 -2.68 -18.55 -17.48
#